data_AF-A0A2U2C4C0-F1
#
_entry.id   AF-A0A2U2C4C0-F1
#
_cell.length_a   1.000
_cell.length_b   1.000
_cell.length_c   1.000
_cell.angle_alpha   90.00
_cell.angle_beta   90.00
_cell.angle_gamma   90.00
#
_symmetry.space_group_name_H-M   'P 1'
#
loop_
_entity.id
_entity.type
_entity.pdbx_description
1 polymer ?
#
loop_
_entity_poly.entity_id
_entity_poly.type
_entity_poly.pdbx_seq_one_letter_code
_entity_poly.pdbx_strand_id
1 'polypeptide(L)'
;MIAVADHFSRSRHGIGGNNPPDPIDEINAAHEAIREEAENWLDGSPVESEDQMKAVDELRKGAREWRMALEAGEKSAAAPLHDAWKAEKARWAPTIEDAKRIEKGLVALVDSFKRALAAQKAEAERKAREEAEAKMRAAQEAARAADAANIEAQREADRLQAEAEAAQKAAARASKDTVKGLRTVTLYEIEDHRAALHWIAQNDRAAMTAFIEEYVRTHHKDRAIAGVKVWKGKVAA
;
A
#
# COMPACT_ATOMS: atom_id res chain seq x y z
N MET A 1 -37.39 -21.29 -19.83
CA MET A 1 -37.76 -20.62 -21.09
C MET A 1 -38.27 -19.23 -20.77
N ILE A 2 -37.41 -18.22 -20.87
CA ILE A 2 -37.79 -16.80 -20.93
C ILE A 2 -36.85 -16.16 -21.96
N ALA A 3 -37.44 -15.42 -22.89
CA ALA A 3 -36.87 -14.99 -24.16
C ALA A 3 -35.66 -14.07 -24.03
N VAL A 4 -34.62 -14.37 -24.80
CA VAL A 4 -33.50 -13.48 -25.09
C VAL A 4 -33.99 -12.47 -26.12
N ALA A 5 -34.10 -11.20 -25.74
CA ALA A 5 -34.45 -10.12 -26.65
C ALA A 5 -33.20 -9.64 -27.40
N ASP A 6 -33.14 -10.08 -28.66
CA ASP A 6 -32.34 -9.49 -29.74
C ASP A 6 -32.80 -8.03 -29.98
N HIS A 7 -32.00 -7.05 -29.58
CA HIS A 7 -32.02 -5.73 -30.24
C HIS A 7 -30.81 -4.88 -29.84
N PHE A 8 -29.71 -4.92 -30.60
CA PHE A 8 -28.85 -3.74 -30.85
C PHE A 8 -27.84 -4.00 -31.98
N SER A 9 -28.33 -4.47 -33.14
CA SER A 9 -27.63 -4.21 -34.40
C SER A 9 -28.23 -2.96 -35.02
N ARG A 10 -27.79 -1.78 -34.55
CA ARG A 10 -27.89 -0.55 -35.32
C ARG A 10 -26.53 -0.33 -35.97
N SER A 11 -26.42 -0.79 -37.20
CA SER A 11 -25.37 -0.43 -38.15
C SER A 11 -25.24 1.09 -38.21
N ARG A 12 -24.28 1.63 -37.46
CA ARG A 12 -23.77 2.97 -37.71
C ARG A 12 -22.99 2.89 -39.00
N HIS A 13 -23.66 3.34 -40.05
CA HIS A 13 -23.11 3.54 -41.38
C HIS A 13 -21.77 4.28 -41.22
N GLY A 14 -20.70 3.70 -41.74
CA GLY A 14 -19.37 4.29 -41.75
C GLY A 14 -19.42 5.63 -42.49
N ILE A 15 -19.49 6.72 -41.72
CA ILE A 15 -19.19 8.06 -42.23
C ILE A 15 -17.67 8.12 -42.27
N GLY A 16 -17.14 8.32 -43.47
CA GLY A 16 -15.73 8.16 -43.84
C GLY A 16 -14.75 8.63 -42.77
N GLY A 17 -14.02 7.66 -42.22
CA GLY A 17 -12.78 7.94 -41.50
C GLY A 17 -11.75 8.38 -42.53
N ASN A 18 -11.76 9.65 -42.92
CA ASN A 18 -10.50 10.28 -43.28
C ASN A 18 -9.67 10.18 -42.00
N ASN A 19 -8.71 9.26 -41.96
CA ASN A 19 -7.74 9.22 -40.87
C ASN A 19 -6.83 10.43 -41.15
N PRO A 20 -7.03 11.58 -40.48
CA PRO A 20 -6.14 12.71 -40.70
C PRO A 20 -4.71 12.25 -40.46
N PRO A 21 -3.71 12.83 -41.17
CA PRO A 21 -2.32 12.47 -40.94
C PRO A 21 -2.01 12.56 -39.44
N ASP A 22 -1.22 11.61 -38.94
CA ASP A 22 -0.84 11.62 -37.53
C ASP A 22 -0.05 12.92 -37.27
N PRO A 23 -0.44 13.74 -36.26
CA PRO A 23 0.32 14.93 -35.91
C PRO A 23 1.81 14.65 -35.65
N ILE A 24 2.17 13.44 -35.21
CA ILE A 24 3.56 13.00 -35.07
C ILE A 24 4.24 12.96 -36.45
N ASP A 25 3.59 12.38 -37.45
CA ASP A 25 4.12 12.27 -38.81
C ASP A 25 4.25 13.65 -39.47
N GLU A 26 3.28 14.54 -39.26
CA GLU A 26 3.35 15.92 -39.78
C GLU A 26 4.51 16.72 -39.16
N ILE A 27 4.69 16.62 -37.84
CA ILE A 27 5.80 17.30 -37.14
C ILE A 27 7.14 16.73 -37.57
N ASN A 28 7.26 15.40 -37.68
CA ASN A 28 8.49 14.77 -38.14
C ASN A 28 8.84 15.16 -39.58
N ALA A 29 7.86 15.15 -40.48
CA ALA A 29 8.06 15.59 -41.85
C ALA A 29 8.54 17.05 -41.94
N ALA A 30 8.05 17.94 -41.07
CA ALA A 30 8.47 19.34 -41.04
C ALA A 30 9.93 19.55 -40.56
N HIS A 31 10.48 18.58 -39.82
CA HIS A 31 11.83 18.66 -39.25
C HIS A 31 12.81 17.62 -39.80
N GLU A 32 12.41 16.85 -40.82
CA GLU A 32 13.18 15.75 -41.41
C GLU A 32 14.58 16.17 -41.84
N ALA A 33 14.72 17.32 -42.52
CA ALA A 33 16.01 17.82 -42.97
C ALA A 33 16.98 18.13 -41.81
N ILE A 34 16.46 18.62 -40.67
CA ILE A 34 17.27 18.85 -39.47
C ILE A 34 17.66 17.52 -38.82
N ARG A 35 16.77 16.52 -38.83
CA ARG A 35 17.05 15.19 -38.30
C ARG A 35 18.17 14.51 -39.09
N GLU A 36 18.02 14.41 -40.41
CA GLU A 36 19.02 13.78 -41.28
C GLU A 36 20.39 14.46 -41.17
N GLU A 37 20.41 15.81 -41.19
CA GLU A 37 21.67 16.53 -41.05
C GLU A 37 22.28 16.37 -39.66
N ALA A 38 21.49 16.44 -38.57
CA ALA A 38 22.02 16.20 -37.24
C ALA A 38 22.58 14.78 -37.08
N GLU A 39 21.94 13.77 -37.66
CA GLU A 39 22.44 12.38 -37.66
C GLU A 39 23.80 12.25 -38.36
N ASN A 40 24.03 13.01 -39.44
CA ASN A 40 25.33 13.05 -40.12
C ASN A 40 26.45 13.65 -39.24
N TRP A 41 26.14 14.63 -38.38
CA TRP A 41 27.10 15.27 -37.47
C TRP A 41 27.33 14.50 -36.16
N LEU A 42 26.44 13.58 -35.78
CA LEU A 42 26.51 12.79 -34.55
C LEU A 42 27.32 11.48 -34.73
N ASP A 43 28.45 11.55 -35.43
CA ASP A 43 29.33 10.42 -35.74
C ASP A 43 30.37 10.12 -34.64
N GLY A 44 30.49 11.01 -33.64
CA GLY A 44 31.44 10.91 -32.52
C GLY A 44 32.74 11.68 -32.72
N SER A 45 32.92 12.36 -33.86
CA SER A 45 34.06 13.23 -34.13
C SER A 45 33.96 14.55 -33.34
N PRO A 46 35.06 15.05 -32.72
CA PRO A 46 35.03 16.34 -32.04
C PRO A 46 34.96 17.50 -33.05
N VAL A 47 34.37 18.62 -32.62
CA VAL A 47 34.42 19.89 -33.35
C VAL A 47 35.83 20.49 -33.22
N GLU A 48 36.46 20.86 -34.34
CA GLU A 48 37.85 21.34 -34.40
C GLU A 48 37.97 22.81 -34.84
N SER A 49 36.86 23.46 -35.22
CA SER A 49 36.83 24.85 -35.69
C SER A 49 35.60 25.62 -35.21
N GLU A 50 35.71 26.94 -35.19
CA GLU A 50 34.60 27.84 -34.81
C GLU A 50 33.41 27.74 -35.79
N ASP A 51 33.67 27.54 -37.08
CA ASP A 51 32.62 27.39 -38.09
C ASP A 51 31.84 26.07 -37.91
N GLN A 52 32.52 24.98 -37.56
CA GLN A 52 31.88 23.72 -37.17
C GLN A 52 31.05 23.88 -35.89
N MET A 53 31.54 24.63 -34.88
CA MET A 53 30.77 24.92 -33.67
C MET A 53 29.47 25.66 -34.00
N LYS A 54 29.53 26.70 -34.84
CA LYS A 54 28.35 27.48 -35.27
C LYS A 54 27.34 26.62 -36.04
N ALA A 55 27.82 25.73 -36.92
CA ALA A 55 26.95 24.79 -37.63
C ALA A 55 26.22 23.83 -36.68
N VAL A 56 26.94 23.27 -35.69
CA VAL A 56 26.36 22.42 -34.64
C VAL A 56 25.36 23.18 -33.77
N ASP A 57 25.62 24.45 -33.44
CA ASP A 57 24.70 25.27 -32.65
C ASP A 57 23.37 25.54 -33.39
N GLU A 58 23.40 25.78 -34.70
CA GLU A 58 22.17 25.93 -35.51
C GLU A 58 21.40 24.60 -35.62
N LEU A 59 22.09 23.47 -35.82
CA LEU A 59 21.45 22.14 -35.81
C LEU A 59 20.81 21.83 -34.46
N ARG A 60 21.50 22.13 -33.36
CA ARG A 60 20.97 21.98 -31.99
C ARG A 60 19.70 22.81 -31.80
N LYS A 61 19.68 24.04 -32.31
CA LYS A 61 18.50 24.91 -32.23
C LYS A 61 17.32 24.31 -32.99
N GLY A 62 17.54 23.84 -34.22
CA GLY A 62 16.50 23.16 -35.01
C GLY A 62 15.97 21.89 -34.33
N ALA A 63 16.87 21.06 -33.78
CA ALA A 63 16.49 19.86 -33.03
C ALA A 63 15.71 20.20 -31.74
N ARG A 64 16.03 21.31 -31.09
CA ARG A 64 15.28 21.81 -29.93
C ARG A 64 13.86 22.23 -30.32
N GLU A 65 13.70 22.92 -31.45
CA GLU A 65 12.39 23.33 -31.98
C GLU A 65 11.53 22.11 -32.34
N TRP A 66 12.12 21.12 -33.01
CA TRP A 66 11.46 19.84 -33.31
C TRP A 66 10.94 19.14 -32.05
N ARG A 67 11.79 18.97 -31.02
CA ARG A 67 11.37 18.40 -29.73
C ARG A 67 10.22 19.19 -29.10
N MET A 68 10.29 20.52 -29.11
CA MET A 68 9.24 21.35 -28.53
C MET A 68 7.91 21.23 -29.29
N ALA A 69 7.95 21.06 -30.61
CA ALA A 69 6.75 20.80 -31.42
C ALA A 69 6.11 19.46 -31.05
N LEU A 70 6.91 18.39 -30.90
CA LEU A 70 6.43 17.08 -30.45
C LEU A 70 5.81 17.15 -29.04
N GLU A 71 6.48 17.80 -28.08
CA GLU A 71 5.97 17.99 -26.71
C GLU A 71 4.64 18.77 -26.69
N ALA A 72 4.50 19.78 -27.56
CA ALA A 72 3.26 20.53 -27.70
C ALA A 72 2.14 19.69 -28.30
N GLY A 73 2.45 18.88 -29.33
CA GLY A 73 1.53 17.95 -29.97
C GLY A 73 1.02 16.89 -29.00
N GLU A 74 1.93 16.25 -28.25
CA GLU A 74 1.61 15.29 -27.19
C GLU A 74 0.64 15.88 -26.17
N LYS A 75 0.96 17.07 -25.64
CA LYS A 75 0.13 17.76 -24.67
C LYS A 75 -1.25 18.07 -25.22
N SER A 76 -1.34 18.52 -26.47
CA SER A 76 -2.60 18.83 -27.13
C SER A 76 -3.48 17.59 -27.31
N ALA A 77 -2.88 16.46 -27.74
CA ALA A 77 -3.58 15.20 -27.91
C ALA A 77 -4.05 14.59 -26.57
N ALA A 78 -3.23 14.70 -25.53
CA ALA A 78 -3.54 14.14 -24.21
C ALA A 78 -4.51 15.00 -23.38
N ALA A 79 -4.53 16.32 -23.58
CA ALA A 79 -5.35 17.26 -22.82
C ALA A 79 -6.85 16.88 -22.78
N PRO A 80 -7.56 16.65 -23.92
CA PRO A 80 -8.98 16.32 -23.88
C PRO A 80 -9.26 14.97 -23.20
N LEU A 81 -8.35 14.00 -23.32
CA LEU A 81 -8.48 12.70 -22.64
C LEU A 81 -8.38 12.85 -21.12
N HIS A 82 -7.40 13.63 -20.67
CA HIS A 82 -7.20 13.91 -19.26
C HIS A 82 -8.35 14.75 -18.68
N ASP A 83 -8.87 15.72 -19.42
CA ASP A 83 -10.01 16.53 -19.02
C ASP A 83 -11.30 15.70 -18.96
N ALA A 84 -11.54 14.82 -19.94
CA ALA A 84 -12.66 13.89 -19.92
C ALA A 84 -12.59 12.92 -18.73
N TRP A 85 -11.40 12.36 -18.47
CA TRP A 85 -11.18 11.50 -17.30
C TRP A 85 -11.44 12.25 -15.98
N LYS A 86 -10.95 13.48 -15.85
CA LYS A 86 -11.20 14.33 -14.68
C LYS A 86 -12.67 14.66 -14.51
N ALA A 87 -13.37 15.03 -15.58
CA ALA A 87 -14.78 15.35 -15.56
C ALA A 87 -15.62 14.15 -15.12
N GLU A 88 -15.32 12.96 -15.65
CA GLU A 88 -16.01 11.74 -15.25
C GLU A 88 -15.70 11.41 -13.79
N LYS A 89 -14.43 11.45 -13.36
CA LYS A 89 -14.07 11.26 -11.95
C LYS A 89 -14.81 12.23 -11.02
N ALA A 90 -14.93 13.50 -11.41
CA ALA A 90 -15.66 14.51 -10.67
C ALA A 90 -17.18 14.24 -10.63
N ARG A 91 -17.75 13.68 -11.69
CA ARG A 91 -19.16 13.27 -11.74
C ARG A 91 -19.46 12.11 -10.79
N TRP A 92 -18.57 11.12 -10.68
CA TRP A 92 -18.74 9.98 -9.77
C TRP A 92 -18.42 10.30 -8.32
N ALA A 93 -17.54 11.27 -8.07
CA ALA A 93 -17.04 11.57 -6.74
C ALA A 93 -18.15 11.86 -5.70
N PRO A 94 -19.17 12.70 -5.94
CA PRO A 94 -20.20 12.97 -4.94
C PRO A 94 -20.94 11.72 -4.46
N THR A 95 -21.30 10.82 -5.38
CA THR A 95 -22.02 9.56 -5.04
C THR A 95 -21.11 8.59 -4.30
N ILE A 96 -19.85 8.47 -4.71
CA ILE A 96 -18.87 7.64 -4.01
C ILE A 96 -18.62 8.17 -2.59
N GLU A 97 -18.47 9.48 -2.43
CA GLU A 97 -18.25 10.10 -1.12
C GLU A 97 -19.48 9.98 -0.21
N ASP A 98 -20.68 10.03 -0.77
CA ASP A 98 -21.90 9.77 0.00
C ASP A 98 -22.01 8.31 0.45
N ALA A 99 -21.74 7.36 -0.45
CA ALA A 99 -21.69 5.93 -0.11
C ALA A 99 -20.66 5.64 1.00
N LYS A 100 -19.46 6.22 0.93
CA LYS A 100 -18.44 6.13 1.98
C LYS A 100 -18.92 6.72 3.31
N ARG A 101 -19.66 7.83 3.28
CA ARG A 101 -20.22 8.45 4.48
C ARG A 101 -21.25 7.54 5.13
N ILE A 102 -22.14 6.94 4.35
CA ILE A 102 -23.13 5.96 4.83
C ILE A 102 -22.44 4.74 5.41
N GLU A 103 -21.48 4.15 4.68
CA GLU A 103 -20.68 3.01 5.16
C GLU A 103 -20.01 3.31 6.50
N LYS A 104 -19.33 4.46 6.61
CA LYS A 104 -18.69 4.89 7.86
C LYS A 104 -19.71 5.09 8.98
N GLY A 105 -20.88 5.64 8.68
CA GLY A 105 -21.98 5.78 9.63
C GLY A 105 -22.48 4.44 10.16
N LEU A 106 -22.65 3.45 9.28
CA LEU A 106 -23.04 2.09 9.66
C LEU A 106 -21.97 1.40 10.50
N VAL A 107 -20.69 1.55 10.16
CA VAL A 107 -19.58 1.02 10.96
C VAL A 107 -19.58 1.64 12.36
N ALA A 108 -19.73 2.97 12.46
CA ALA A 108 -19.79 3.66 13.74
C ALA A 108 -21.01 3.24 14.57
N LEU A 109 -22.16 3.02 13.93
CA LEU A 109 -23.38 2.56 14.59
C LEU A 109 -23.21 1.19 15.26
N VAL A 110 -22.50 0.25 14.61
CA VAL A 110 -22.31 -1.11 15.14
C VAL A 110 -21.07 -1.26 16.03
N ASP A 111 -20.17 -0.28 16.09
CA ASP A 111 -18.86 -0.39 16.76
C ASP A 111 -19.00 -0.70 18.26
N SER A 112 -19.77 0.10 19.00
CA SER A 112 -19.96 -0.08 20.45
C SER A 112 -20.57 -1.44 20.77
N PHE A 113 -21.57 -1.86 19.99
CA PHE A 113 -22.21 -3.17 20.14
C PHE A 113 -21.25 -4.32 19.86
N LYS A 114 -20.48 -4.24 18.77
CA LYS A 114 -19.48 -5.28 18.44
C LYS A 114 -18.40 -5.39 19.52
N ARG A 115 -17.94 -4.28 20.10
CA ARG A 115 -16.97 -4.29 21.21
C ARG A 115 -17.57 -4.92 22.47
N ALA A 116 -18.80 -4.56 22.83
CA ALA A 116 -19.50 -5.16 23.97
C ALA A 116 -19.72 -6.68 23.77
N LEU A 117 -20.12 -7.09 22.57
CA LEU A 117 -20.28 -8.49 22.22
C LEU A 117 -18.93 -9.23 22.25
N ALA A 118 -17.85 -8.62 21.76
CA ALA A 118 -16.51 -9.21 21.84
C ALA A 118 -16.06 -9.39 23.30
N ALA A 119 -16.31 -8.40 24.17
CA ALA A 119 -16.03 -8.52 25.60
C ALA A 119 -16.87 -9.63 26.27
N GLN A 120 -18.16 -9.73 25.93
CA GLN A 120 -19.03 -10.80 26.43
C GLN A 120 -18.53 -12.19 26.01
N LYS A 121 -18.11 -12.35 24.74
CA LYS A 121 -17.60 -13.63 24.24
C LYS A 121 -16.23 -13.97 24.83
N ALA A 122 -15.36 -12.99 25.03
CA ALA A 122 -14.07 -13.18 25.71
C ALA A 122 -14.26 -13.62 27.17
N GLU A 123 -15.24 -13.03 27.87
CA GLU A 123 -15.61 -13.44 29.23
C GLU A 123 -16.18 -14.87 29.27
N ALA A 124 -17.05 -15.22 28.31
CA ALA A 124 -17.59 -16.57 28.18
C ALA A 124 -16.49 -17.59 27.85
N GLU A 125 -15.55 -17.23 26.97
CA GLU A 125 -14.36 -18.04 26.68
C GLU A 125 -13.48 -18.21 27.91
N ARG A 126 -13.24 -17.16 28.69
CA ARG A 126 -12.46 -17.25 29.93
C ARG A 126 -13.09 -18.23 30.91
N LYS A 127 -14.41 -18.12 31.16
CA LYS A 127 -15.15 -19.04 32.03
C LYS A 127 -15.11 -20.48 31.51
N ALA A 128 -15.31 -20.68 30.20
CA ALA A 128 -15.26 -22.01 29.60
C ALA A 128 -13.86 -22.64 29.71
N ARG A 129 -12.80 -21.83 29.57
CA ARG A 129 -11.41 -22.27 29.78
C ARG A 129 -11.15 -22.62 31.25
N GLU A 130 -11.55 -21.77 32.19
CA GLU A 130 -11.43 -22.03 33.63
C GLU A 130 -12.16 -23.33 34.03
N GLU A 131 -13.38 -23.55 33.54
CA GLU A 131 -14.14 -24.78 33.78
C GLU A 131 -13.47 -26.01 33.16
N ALA A 132 -12.97 -25.88 31.92
CA ALA A 132 -12.27 -26.96 31.24
C ALA A 132 -10.95 -27.31 31.93
N GLU A 133 -10.22 -26.32 32.47
CA GLU A 133 -9.02 -26.55 33.28
C GLU A 133 -9.34 -27.22 34.61
N ALA A 134 -10.40 -26.79 35.30
CA ALA A 134 -10.84 -27.41 36.56
C ALA A 134 -11.24 -28.88 36.35
N LYS A 135 -12.05 -29.18 35.33
CA LYS A 135 -12.46 -30.55 35.00
C LYS A 135 -11.30 -31.42 34.54
N MET A 136 -10.35 -30.86 33.79
CA MET A 136 -9.12 -31.58 33.43
C MET A 136 -8.28 -31.94 34.65
N ARG A 137 -8.15 -31.03 35.63
CA ARG A 137 -7.42 -31.32 36.88
C ARG A 137 -8.13 -32.42 37.68
N ALA A 138 -9.45 -32.32 37.85
CA ALA A 138 -10.24 -33.34 38.54
C ALA A 138 -10.17 -34.71 37.85
N ALA A 139 -10.24 -34.75 36.52
CA ALA A 139 -10.09 -35.98 35.75
C ALA A 139 -8.68 -36.59 35.91
N GLN A 140 -7.63 -35.77 35.86
CA GLN A 140 -6.26 -36.23 36.07
C GLN A 140 -6.03 -36.76 37.49
N GLU A 141 -6.59 -36.10 38.51
CA GLU A 141 -6.51 -36.56 39.89
C GLU A 141 -7.26 -37.87 40.11
N ALA A 142 -8.48 -37.99 39.58
CA ALA A 142 -9.26 -39.23 39.65
C ALA A 142 -8.58 -40.39 38.90
N ALA A 143 -8.04 -40.15 37.71
CA ALA A 143 -7.29 -41.15 36.95
C ALA A 143 -6.02 -41.61 37.68
N ARG A 144 -5.34 -40.71 38.41
CA ARG A 144 -4.17 -41.06 39.23
C ARG A 144 -4.55 -41.84 40.49
N ALA A 145 -5.71 -41.55 41.08
CA ALA A 145 -6.18 -42.19 42.30
C ALA A 145 -6.94 -43.51 42.04
N ALA A 146 -7.37 -43.77 40.80
CA ALA A 146 -8.16 -44.94 40.45
C ALA A 146 -7.34 -46.23 40.52
N ASP A 147 -7.73 -47.11 41.44
CA ASP A 147 -7.17 -48.47 41.55
C ASP A 147 -7.68 -49.35 40.39
N ALA A 148 -6.79 -50.06 39.70
CA ALA A 148 -7.12 -50.98 38.62
C ALA A 148 -8.00 -52.15 39.08
N ALA A 149 -7.97 -52.51 40.36
CA ALA A 149 -8.81 -53.55 40.94
C ALA A 149 -10.20 -53.05 41.38
N ASN A 150 -10.48 -51.74 41.32
CA ASN A 150 -11.75 -51.15 41.73
C ASN A 150 -12.52 -50.58 40.52
N ILE A 151 -13.53 -51.32 40.07
CA ILE A 151 -14.33 -50.95 38.90
C ILE A 151 -15.11 -49.64 39.07
N GLU A 152 -15.53 -49.28 40.28
CA GLU A 152 -16.23 -48.01 40.52
C GLU A 152 -15.27 -46.83 40.46
N ALA A 153 -14.03 -47.00 40.94
CA ALA A 153 -12.99 -45.98 40.81
C ALA A 153 -12.63 -45.72 39.33
N GLN A 154 -12.62 -46.77 38.50
CA GLN A 154 -12.40 -46.61 37.05
C GLN A 154 -13.58 -45.96 36.34
N ARG A 155 -14.83 -46.33 36.68
CA ARG A 155 -16.02 -45.69 36.14
C ARG A 155 -16.09 -44.19 36.47
N GLU A 156 -15.68 -43.82 37.68
CA GLU A 156 -15.60 -42.43 38.10
C GLU A 156 -14.53 -41.65 37.33
N ALA A 157 -13.33 -42.22 37.16
CA ALA A 157 -12.26 -41.63 36.37
C ALA A 157 -12.66 -41.46 34.89
N ASP A 158 -13.29 -42.47 34.29
CA ASP A 158 -13.81 -42.41 32.92
C ASP A 158 -14.91 -41.35 32.75
N ARG A 159 -15.81 -41.21 33.75
CA ARG A 159 -16.85 -40.17 33.74
C ARG A 159 -16.23 -38.78 33.79
N LEU A 160 -15.29 -38.55 34.71
CA LEU A 160 -14.61 -37.26 34.86
C LEU A 160 -13.77 -36.93 33.62
N GLN A 161 -13.14 -37.92 33.00
CA GLN A 161 -12.43 -37.75 31.74
C GLN A 161 -13.38 -37.35 30.60
N ALA A 162 -14.53 -37.99 30.47
CA ALA A 162 -15.55 -37.62 29.48
C ALA A 162 -16.11 -36.20 29.71
N GLU A 163 -16.32 -35.82 30.97
CA GLU A 163 -16.73 -34.45 31.36
C GLU A 163 -15.66 -33.41 31.02
N ALA A 164 -14.38 -33.73 31.24
CA ALA A 164 -13.26 -32.87 30.89
C ALA A 164 -13.12 -32.69 29.37
N GLU A 165 -13.26 -33.77 28.59
CA GLU A 165 -13.26 -33.69 27.12
C GLU A 165 -14.43 -32.87 26.57
N ALA A 166 -15.62 -33.02 27.15
CA ALA A 166 -16.78 -32.21 26.79
C ALA A 166 -16.55 -30.72 27.08
N ALA A 167 -15.96 -30.40 28.23
CA ALA A 167 -15.62 -29.04 28.61
C ALA A 167 -14.53 -28.44 27.71
N GLN A 168 -13.50 -29.21 27.34
CA GLN A 168 -12.47 -28.80 26.36
C GLN A 168 -13.09 -28.51 24.99
N LYS A 169 -14.00 -29.36 24.50
CA LYS A 169 -14.74 -29.11 23.25
C LYS A 169 -15.60 -27.85 23.34
N ALA A 170 -16.21 -27.57 24.49
CA ALA A 170 -16.98 -26.34 24.72
C ALA A 170 -16.08 -25.10 24.72
N ALA A 171 -14.95 -25.13 25.41
CA ALA A 171 -13.96 -24.04 25.41
C ALA A 171 -13.41 -23.77 23.99
N ALA A 172 -13.10 -24.82 23.23
CA ALA A 172 -12.63 -24.70 21.85
C ALA A 172 -13.70 -24.10 20.91
N ARG A 173 -14.99 -24.37 21.14
CA ARG A 173 -16.10 -23.74 20.40
C ARG A 173 -16.23 -22.26 20.77
N ALA A 174 -16.14 -21.93 22.05
CA ALA A 174 -16.19 -20.54 22.53
C ALA A 174 -15.04 -19.70 21.95
N SER A 175 -13.83 -20.25 21.89
CA SER A 175 -12.66 -19.58 21.31
C SER A 175 -12.80 -19.25 19.82
N LYS A 176 -13.55 -20.08 19.08
CA LYS A 176 -13.82 -19.85 17.65
C LYS A 176 -14.95 -18.85 17.42
N ASP A 177 -15.79 -18.61 18.43
CA ASP A 177 -16.93 -17.71 18.32
C ASP A 177 -16.51 -16.24 18.49
N THR A 178 -15.86 -15.71 17.46
CA THR A 178 -15.34 -14.33 17.45
C THR A 178 -16.25 -13.38 16.68
N VAL A 179 -16.28 -12.11 17.07
CA VAL A 179 -17.07 -11.07 16.40
C VAL A 179 -16.37 -10.64 15.10
N LYS A 180 -17.08 -10.74 13.97
CA LYS A 180 -16.55 -10.38 12.64
C LYS A 180 -16.48 -8.87 12.43
N GLY A 181 -15.47 -8.43 11.67
CA GLY A 181 -15.27 -7.03 11.29
C GLY A 181 -14.65 -6.16 12.39
N LEU A 182 -14.13 -6.78 13.46
CA LEU A 182 -13.16 -6.13 14.36
C LEU A 182 -11.75 -6.49 13.90
N ARG A 183 -10.85 -5.49 13.89
CA ARG A 183 -9.42 -5.70 13.64
C ARG A 183 -8.64 -5.50 14.93
N THR A 184 -7.65 -6.35 15.18
CA THR A 184 -6.68 -6.13 16.24
C THR A 184 -5.69 -5.07 15.77
N VAL A 185 -5.54 -3.99 16.53
CA VAL A 185 -4.55 -2.95 16.28
C VAL A 185 -3.71 -2.79 17.54
N THR A 186 -2.41 -2.94 17.39
CA THR A 186 -1.46 -2.61 18.45
C THR A 186 -1.26 -1.11 18.45
N LEU A 187 -1.75 -0.45 19.49
CA LEU A 187 -1.54 0.97 19.71
C LEU A 187 -0.33 1.16 20.63
N TYR A 188 0.42 2.23 20.41
CA TYR A 188 1.53 2.64 21.25
C TYR A 188 1.41 4.13 21.56
N GLU A 189 1.84 4.51 22.75
CA GLU A 189 1.98 5.89 23.18
C GLU A 189 3.41 6.07 23.68
N ILE A 190 4.06 7.16 23.29
CA ILE A 190 5.40 7.48 23.79
C ILE A 190 5.23 8.32 25.04
N GLU A 191 5.38 7.70 26.20
CA GLU A 191 5.31 8.39 27.49
C GLU A 191 6.51 9.33 27.71
N ASP A 192 7.71 8.90 27.33
CA ASP A 192 8.95 9.70 27.42
C ASP A 192 9.84 9.51 26.18
N HIS A 193 9.95 10.57 25.40
CA HIS A 193 10.76 10.60 24.18
C HIS A 193 12.26 10.43 24.45
N ARG A 194 12.75 10.94 25.59
CA ARG A 194 14.16 10.85 25.95
C ARG A 194 14.53 9.41 26.32
N ALA A 195 13.69 8.76 27.12
CA ALA A 195 13.87 7.36 27.46
C ALA A 195 13.84 6.47 26.21
N ALA A 196 12.87 6.68 25.32
CA ALA A 196 12.78 5.95 24.05
C ALA A 196 14.02 6.16 23.17
N LEU A 197 14.49 7.40 23.02
CA LEU A 197 15.70 7.72 22.24
C LEU A 197 16.93 7.00 22.80
N HIS A 198 17.14 7.04 24.11
CA HIS A 198 18.28 6.38 24.74
C HIS A 198 18.19 4.86 24.62
N TRP A 199 17.00 4.28 24.74
CA TRP A 199 16.80 2.85 24.52
C TRP A 199 17.14 2.45 23.08
N ILE A 200 16.68 3.20 22.07
CA ILE A 200 17.00 2.95 20.66
C ILE A 200 18.50 3.07 20.43
N ALA A 201 19.14 4.12 20.95
CA ALA A 201 20.58 4.31 20.78
C ALA A 201 21.42 3.15 21.38
N GLN A 202 20.92 2.49 22.42
CA GLN A 202 21.58 1.34 23.05
C GLN A 202 21.28 0.00 22.35
N ASN A 203 20.05 -0.22 21.92
CA ASN A 203 19.58 -1.53 21.43
C ASN A 203 19.54 -1.63 19.90
N ASP A 204 19.42 -0.50 19.19
CA ASP A 204 19.39 -0.42 17.73
C ASP A 204 20.27 0.73 17.23
N ARG A 205 21.58 0.49 17.31
CA ARG A 205 22.59 1.47 16.89
C ARG A 205 22.52 1.79 15.40
N ALA A 206 22.15 0.82 14.56
CA ALA A 206 22.10 1.01 13.11
C ALA A 206 21.01 2.03 12.72
N ALA A 207 19.81 1.91 13.30
CA ALA A 207 18.73 2.87 13.09
C ALA A 207 19.13 4.29 13.55
N MET A 208 19.78 4.40 14.72
CA MET A 208 20.24 5.69 15.23
C MET A 208 21.34 6.31 14.36
N THR A 209 22.29 5.52 13.86
CA THR A 209 23.35 6.00 12.97
C THR A 209 22.78 6.52 11.65
N ALA A 210 21.85 5.79 11.02
CA ALA A 210 21.21 6.25 9.79
C ALA A 210 20.47 7.59 9.98
N PHE A 211 19.76 7.75 11.10
CA PHE A 211 19.13 9.03 11.45
C PHE A 211 20.15 10.16 11.59
N ILE A 212 21.26 9.92 12.29
CA ILE A 212 22.33 10.91 12.48
C ILE A 212 22.93 11.33 11.13
N GLU A 213 23.27 10.38 10.26
CA GLU A 213 23.87 10.67 8.95
C GLU A 213 22.95 11.52 8.07
N GLU A 214 21.66 11.18 8.00
CA GLU A 214 20.69 11.92 7.21
C GLU A 214 20.43 13.33 7.77
N TYR A 215 20.33 13.45 9.09
CA TYR A 215 20.19 14.75 9.75
C TYR A 215 21.40 15.64 9.47
N VAL A 216 22.61 15.10 9.55
CA VAL A 216 23.85 15.83 9.25
C VAL A 216 23.94 16.19 7.77
N ARG A 217 23.63 15.27 6.85
CA ARG A 217 23.61 15.54 5.39
C ARG A 217 22.74 16.73 5.04
N THR A 218 21.58 16.86 5.68
CA THR A 218 20.64 17.96 5.42
C THR A 218 21.07 19.26 6.10
N HIS A 219 21.56 19.20 7.35
CA HIS A 219 21.72 20.40 8.18
C HIS A 219 23.18 20.87 8.38
N HIS A 220 24.19 20.15 7.88
CA HIS A 220 25.61 20.50 8.09
C HIS A 220 26.01 21.91 7.57
N LYS A 221 25.24 22.50 6.67
CA LYS A 221 25.48 23.86 6.14
C LYS A 221 24.82 24.95 6.98
N ASP A 222 23.70 24.64 7.61
CA ASP A 222 22.81 25.62 8.25
C ASP A 222 23.11 25.82 9.74
N ARG A 223 23.74 24.82 10.38
CA ARG A 223 24.06 24.86 11.82
C ARG A 223 25.32 24.06 12.13
N ALA A 224 26.04 24.50 13.16
CA ALA A 224 27.14 23.73 13.72
C ALA A 224 26.58 22.54 14.53
N ILE A 225 26.97 21.33 14.15
CA ILE A 225 26.55 20.08 14.82
C ILE A 225 27.76 19.53 15.57
N ALA A 226 27.63 19.34 16.88
CA ALA A 226 28.70 18.79 17.70
C ALA A 226 29.10 17.39 17.20
N GLY A 227 30.41 17.16 17.01
CA GLY A 227 30.95 15.91 16.47
C GLY A 227 31.03 15.84 14.94
N VAL A 228 30.61 16.89 14.20
CA VAL A 228 30.68 16.93 12.73
C VAL A 228 31.68 17.99 12.26
N LYS A 229 32.56 17.61 11.33
CA LYS A 229 33.51 18.51 10.66
C LYS A 229 33.01 18.85 9.26
N VAL A 230 32.95 20.14 8.91
CA VAL A 230 32.45 20.62 7.60
C VAL A 230 33.55 21.39 6.86
N TRP A 231 33.75 21.12 5.56
CA TRP A 231 34.73 21.80 4.70
C TRP A 231 34.25 21.95 3.26
N LYS A 232 34.90 22.82 2.46
CA LYS A 232 34.58 23.08 1.04
C LYS A 232 35.78 22.76 0.14
N GLY A 233 35.52 22.24 -1.06
CA GLY A 233 36.49 22.02 -2.14
C GLY A 233 35.86 22.33 -3.50
N LYS A 234 36.67 22.55 -4.55
CA LYS A 234 36.22 22.76 -5.94
C LYS A 234 36.50 21.52 -6.79
N VAL A 235 35.58 21.14 -7.68
CA VAL A 235 35.68 20.04 -8.67
C VAL A 235 35.20 20.54 -10.03
N ALA A 236 35.64 19.89 -11.13
CA ALA A 236 35.22 20.23 -12.50
C ALA A 236 33.69 20.11 -12.66
N ALA A 237 33.09 20.98 -13.49
CA ALA A 237 31.65 21.12 -13.68
C ALA A 237 31.07 20.04 -14.61
#